data_AF-A0A2N2I9E6-F1
#
_entry.id   AF-A0A2N2I9E6-F1
#
_cell.length_a   1.000
_cell.length_b   1.000
_cell.length_c   1.000
_cell.angle_alpha   90.00
_cell.angle_beta   90.00
_cell.angle_gamma   90.00
#
_symmetry.space_group_name_H-M   'P 1'
#
loop_
_entity.id
_entity.type
_entity.pdbx_description
1 polymer ?
#
loop_
_entity_poly.entity_id
_entity_poly.type
_entity_poly.pdbx_seq_one_letter_code
_entity_poly.pdbx_strand_id
1 'polypeptide(L)'
;MFVEGDGEPVTSYKSEYSVSFGRRYRGIPIEGATMKVTLDATGRMVRFSRDWRSIVGERPEPVALLDEAELAARRDPDVAGLQLRAMRCGFLESSTITYKQDSPGVACVYEYDDPEGRGTLANTRYERINLTDDASLPLEGQRLTGNP
;
A
#
# COMPACT_ATOMS: atom_id res chain seq x y z
N MET A 1 -12.78 26.70 -16.53
CA MET A 1 -12.26 27.49 -17.66
C MET A 1 -11.12 26.69 -18.24
N PHE A 2 -11.34 26.08 -19.41
CA PHE A 2 -10.32 25.34 -20.14
C PHE A 2 -9.52 26.36 -20.93
N VAL A 3 -8.20 26.38 -20.73
CA VAL A 3 -7.30 27.14 -21.60
C VAL A 3 -6.92 26.18 -22.71
N GLU A 4 -7.55 26.35 -23.87
CA GLU A 4 -7.05 25.81 -25.14
C GLU A 4 -5.69 26.45 -25.39
N GLY A 5 -4.64 25.63 -25.27
CA GLY A 5 -3.31 25.99 -25.74
C GLY A 5 -3.11 25.37 -27.11
N ASP A 6 -3.04 26.19 -28.15
CA ASP A 6 -2.60 25.85 -29.50
C ASP A 6 -1.09 25.47 -29.48
N GLY A 7 -0.76 24.36 -28.84
CA GLY A 7 0.58 23.78 -28.82
C GLY A 7 0.69 22.73 -29.90
N GLU A 8 1.67 22.89 -30.80
CA GLU A 8 1.96 21.95 -31.88
C GLU A 8 1.95 20.48 -31.41
N PRO A 9 1.53 19.53 -32.28
CA PRO A 9 1.59 18.11 -31.95
C PRO A 9 3.03 17.74 -31.56
N VAL A 10 3.21 17.23 -30.33
CA VAL A 10 4.52 16.85 -29.82
C VAL A 10 5.06 15.69 -30.66
N THR A 11 5.97 15.98 -31.58
CA THR A 11 6.53 15.05 -32.59
C THR A 11 7.46 13.98 -32.01
N SER A 12 7.59 13.90 -30.68
CA SER A 12 8.33 12.83 -30.02
C SER A 12 7.65 12.43 -28.71
N TYR A 13 7.44 11.13 -28.53
CA TYR A 13 7.16 10.56 -27.22
C TYR A 13 8.38 10.86 -26.34
N LYS A 14 8.23 11.68 -25.29
CA LYS A 14 9.26 11.82 -24.27
C LYS A 14 9.29 10.51 -23.48
N SER A 15 10.33 9.71 -23.68
CA SER A 15 10.53 8.51 -22.85
C SER A 15 10.72 8.96 -21.40
N GLU A 16 9.80 8.54 -20.55
CA GLU A 16 9.86 8.76 -19.10
C GLU A 16 10.08 7.42 -18.42
N TYR A 17 10.99 7.41 -17.43
CA TYR A 17 11.25 6.25 -16.59
C TYR A 17 10.71 6.52 -15.20
N SER A 18 9.94 5.59 -14.66
CA SER A 18 9.41 5.68 -13.31
C SER A 18 10.09 4.66 -12.41
N VAL A 19 10.65 5.11 -11.29
CA VAL A 19 11.23 4.28 -10.24
C VAL A 19 10.43 4.47 -8.97
N SER A 20 10.00 3.36 -8.36
CA SER A 20 9.28 3.36 -7.09
C SER A 20 10.14 2.78 -5.97
N PHE A 21 10.16 3.46 -4.83
CA PHE A 21 10.91 3.10 -3.64
C PHE A 21 9.93 2.78 -2.50
N GLY A 22 10.07 1.58 -1.94
CA GLY A 22 9.39 1.18 -0.71
C GLY A 22 10.14 1.65 0.54
N ARG A 23 9.49 1.52 1.70
CA ARG A 23 10.11 1.73 3.02
C ARG A 23 10.55 0.40 3.61
N ARG A 24 11.46 0.46 4.58
CA ARG A 24 11.87 -0.68 5.39
C ARG A 24 11.80 -0.31 6.87
N TYR A 25 11.33 -1.24 7.70
CA TYR A 25 11.44 -1.18 9.16
C TYR A 25 12.35 -2.31 9.60
N ARG A 26 13.46 -1.97 10.29
CA ARG A 26 14.49 -2.95 10.73
C ARG A 26 14.98 -3.87 9.60
N GLY A 27 15.16 -3.31 8.40
CA GLY A 27 15.62 -4.04 7.21
C GLY A 27 14.52 -4.83 6.46
N ILE A 28 13.34 -5.00 7.04
CA ILE A 28 12.20 -5.71 6.44
C ILE A 28 11.33 -4.71 5.65
N PRO A 29 10.93 -5.00 4.40
CA PRO A 29 10.02 -4.15 3.64
C PRO A 29 8.71 -3.86 4.37
N ILE A 30 8.23 -2.63 4.24
CA ILE A 30 6.86 -2.26 4.62
C ILE A 30 6.02 -2.23 3.34
N GLU A 31 5.02 -3.09 3.26
CA GLU A 31 4.04 -3.08 2.18
C GLU A 31 3.10 -1.88 2.37
N GLY A 32 2.95 -1.04 1.34
CA GLY A 32 2.21 0.21 1.49
C GLY A 32 2.55 1.25 0.42
N ALA A 33 2.41 2.53 0.79
CA ALA A 33 2.67 3.61 -0.15
C ALA A 33 4.14 3.69 -0.53
N THR A 34 4.38 4.13 -1.76
CA THR A 34 5.72 4.23 -2.33
C THR A 34 6.11 5.68 -2.55
N MET A 35 7.41 5.91 -2.63
CA MET A 35 7.97 7.14 -3.15
C MET A 35 8.30 6.90 -4.62
N LYS A 36 7.76 7.70 -5.52
CA LYS A 36 7.96 7.58 -6.97
C LYS A 36 8.79 8.75 -7.48
N VAL A 37 9.80 8.41 -8.28
CA VAL A 37 10.64 9.34 -9.01
C VAL A 37 10.43 9.08 -10.50
N THR A 38 10.15 10.14 -11.27
CA THR A 38 10.10 10.08 -12.73
C THR A 38 11.30 10.80 -13.31
N LEU A 39 12.01 10.13 -14.20
CA LEU A 39 13.19 10.61 -14.91
C LEU A 39 12.87 10.79 -16.40
N ASP A 40 13.47 11.79 -17.03
CA ASP A 40 13.48 11.89 -18.50
C ASP A 40 14.49 10.93 -19.15
N ALA A 41 14.56 10.96 -20.48
CA ALA A 41 15.47 10.13 -21.27
C ALA A 41 16.98 10.36 -20.99
N THR A 42 17.33 11.48 -20.34
CA THR A 42 18.71 11.80 -19.95
C THR A 42 19.02 11.39 -18.51
N GLY A 43 18.03 10.85 -17.79
CA GLY A 43 18.13 10.50 -16.38
C GLY A 43 17.90 11.67 -15.42
N ARG A 44 17.46 12.84 -15.90
CA ARG A 44 17.13 13.98 -15.02
C ARG A 44 15.76 13.76 -14.40
N MET A 45 15.64 14.02 -13.10
CA MET A 45 14.36 13.96 -12.41
C MET A 45 13.44 15.09 -12.90
N VAL A 46 12.28 14.70 -13.42
CA VAL A 46 11.23 15.61 -13.89
C VAL A 46 10.00 15.59 -13.00
N ARG A 47 9.81 14.54 -12.19
CA ARG A 47 8.72 14.46 -11.21
C ARG A 47 9.16 13.69 -9.97
N PHE A 48 8.62 14.13 -8.84
CA PHE A 48 8.75 13.47 -7.55
C PHE A 48 7.38 13.42 -6.89
N SER A 49 7.00 12.26 -6.35
CA SER A 49 5.83 12.12 -5.49
C SER A 49 6.14 11.16 -4.36
N ARG A 50 5.85 11.57 -3.13
CA ARG A 50 5.99 10.73 -1.94
C ARG A 50 4.64 10.60 -1.28
N ASP A 51 4.16 9.36 -1.20
CA ASP A 51 2.86 9.03 -0.61
C ASP A 51 3.01 8.35 0.77
N TRP A 52 4.20 8.43 1.37
CA TRP A 52 4.47 7.86 2.68
C TRP A 52 3.70 8.58 3.78
N ARG A 53 3.08 7.80 4.66
CA ARG A 53 2.45 8.27 5.89
C ARG A 53 3.48 8.50 6.97
N SER A 54 3.10 9.31 7.96
CA SER A 54 3.94 9.49 9.14
C SER A 54 3.86 8.23 10.01
N ILE A 55 5.00 7.54 10.14
CA ILE A 55 5.23 6.44 11.07
C ILE A 55 6.41 6.88 11.94
N VAL A 56 6.15 7.22 13.20
CA VAL A 56 7.12 7.97 14.05
C VAL A 56 7.59 7.21 15.28
N GLY A 57 6.89 6.15 15.67
CA GLY A 57 7.25 5.33 16.82
C GLY A 57 7.86 3.99 16.42
N GLU A 58 8.43 3.34 17.43
CA GLU A 58 8.96 2.00 17.33
C GLU A 58 7.94 0.98 17.83
N ARG A 59 7.97 -0.21 17.24
CA ARG A 59 7.20 -1.35 17.71
C ARG A 59 7.95 -2.03 18.87
N PRO A 60 7.27 -2.29 20.01
CA PRO A 60 7.85 -3.10 21.08
C PRO A 60 8.03 -4.55 20.61
N GLU A 61 9.13 -5.17 21.02
CA GLU A 61 9.42 -6.61 20.79
C GLU A 61 9.20 -7.40 22.08
N PRO A 62 8.69 -8.64 22.00
CA PRO A 62 8.20 -9.35 20.81
C PRO A 62 6.70 -9.10 20.53
N VAL A 63 6.30 -9.07 19.26
CA VAL A 63 4.87 -9.15 18.88
C VAL A 63 4.45 -10.61 18.84
N ALA A 64 3.45 -10.97 19.63
CA ALA A 64 2.82 -12.29 19.54
C ALA A 64 2.07 -12.38 18.20
N LEU A 65 2.48 -13.34 17.38
CA LEU A 65 1.83 -13.62 16.10
C LEU A 65 0.77 -14.71 16.30
N LEU A 66 -0.37 -14.53 15.65
CA LEU A 66 -1.41 -15.54 15.53
C LEU A 66 -0.87 -16.77 14.81
N ASP A 67 -1.38 -17.94 15.17
CA ASP A 67 -1.08 -19.16 14.43
C ASP A 67 -1.89 -19.26 13.13
N GLU A 68 -1.56 -20.26 12.29
CA GLU A 68 -2.22 -20.44 10.99
C GLU A 68 -3.71 -20.77 11.12
N ALA A 69 -4.12 -21.49 12.18
CA ALA A 69 -5.52 -21.85 12.39
C ALA A 69 -6.35 -20.62 12.78
N GLU A 70 -5.80 -19.76 13.63
CA GLU A 70 -6.40 -18.48 14.01
C GLU A 70 -6.49 -17.52 12.81
N LEU A 71 -5.45 -17.47 11.98
CA LEU A 71 -5.47 -16.68 10.75
C LEU A 71 -6.53 -17.20 9.77
N ALA A 72 -6.60 -18.51 9.57
CA ALA A 72 -7.60 -19.13 8.72
C ALA A 72 -9.03 -18.87 9.22
N ALA A 73 -9.24 -18.89 10.54
CA ALA A 73 -10.55 -18.59 11.15
C ALA A 73 -10.98 -17.13 10.99
N ARG A 74 -10.03 -16.20 10.75
CA ARG A 74 -10.30 -14.78 10.50
C ARG A 74 -10.52 -14.45 9.03
N ARG A 75 -10.44 -15.44 8.12
CA ARG A 75 -10.66 -15.20 6.69
C ARG A 75 -12.12 -14.89 6.38
N ASP A 76 -12.33 -13.94 5.50
CA ASP A 76 -13.61 -13.50 4.96
C ASP A 76 -14.29 -14.68 4.25
N PRO A 77 -15.47 -15.13 4.69
CA PRO A 77 -16.16 -16.25 4.05
C PRO A 77 -16.48 -15.98 2.58
N ASP A 78 -16.63 -14.72 2.17
CA ASP A 78 -16.94 -14.36 0.78
C ASP A 78 -15.80 -14.67 -0.19
N VAL A 79 -14.56 -14.85 0.30
CA VAL A 79 -13.42 -15.25 -0.55
C VAL A 79 -13.23 -16.75 -0.65
N ALA A 80 -14.04 -17.56 0.04
CA ALA A 80 -13.85 -19.01 0.11
C ALA A 80 -13.91 -19.74 -1.25
N GLY A 81 -14.57 -19.15 -2.25
CA GLY A 81 -14.65 -19.65 -3.63
C GLY A 81 -13.66 -19.03 -4.61
N LEU A 82 -12.86 -18.05 -4.17
CA LEU A 82 -11.92 -17.34 -5.04
C LEU A 82 -10.54 -18.01 -5.04
N GLN A 83 -9.85 -17.95 -6.17
CA GLN A 83 -8.49 -18.49 -6.29
C GLN A 83 -7.49 -17.52 -5.67
N LEU A 84 -6.68 -17.99 -4.72
CA LEU A 84 -5.58 -17.20 -4.15
C LEU A 84 -4.45 -17.06 -5.17
N ARG A 85 -4.08 -15.82 -5.51
CA ARG A 85 -2.94 -15.49 -6.38
C ARG A 85 -1.65 -15.30 -5.59
N ALA A 86 -1.75 -14.55 -4.50
CA ALA A 86 -0.58 -14.18 -3.71
C ALA A 86 -0.94 -13.97 -2.24
N MET A 87 0.01 -14.27 -1.37
CA MET A 87 -0.03 -13.96 0.05
C MET A 87 1.26 -13.26 0.44
N ARG A 88 1.15 -12.16 1.17
CA ARG A 88 2.30 -11.38 1.67
C ARG A 88 2.08 -11.04 3.13
N CYS A 89 2.98 -11.45 4.00
CA CYS A 89 2.92 -11.17 5.42
C CYS A 89 4.13 -10.36 5.86
N GLY A 90 3.93 -9.39 6.75
CA GLY A 90 5.02 -8.57 7.26
C GLY A 90 4.54 -7.23 7.81
N PHE A 91 5.40 -6.22 7.67
CA PHE A 91 5.06 -4.86 8.07
C PHE A 91 4.20 -4.19 7.02
N LEU A 92 3.15 -3.49 7.48
CA LEU A 92 2.23 -2.79 6.60
C LEU A 92 2.05 -1.33 6.99
N GLU A 93 1.84 -0.51 5.98
CA GLU A 93 1.30 0.83 6.15
C GLU A 93 -0.24 0.81 6.01
N SER A 94 -0.91 1.75 6.67
CA SER A 94 -2.35 1.98 6.55
C SER A 94 -2.73 2.21 5.09
N SER A 95 -3.94 1.82 4.69
CA SER A 95 -4.40 2.07 3.32
C SER A 95 -4.86 3.49 3.03
N THR A 96 -4.91 4.41 4.02
CA THR A 96 -5.53 5.74 3.84
C THR A 96 -4.57 6.90 4.12
N ILE A 97 -4.21 7.70 3.11
CA ILE A 97 -3.09 8.69 3.16
C ILE A 97 -3.25 9.75 4.27
N THR A 98 -4.48 10.02 4.69
CA THR A 98 -4.84 11.03 5.69
C THR A 98 -4.70 10.55 7.14
N TYR A 99 -3.97 9.46 7.39
CA TYR A 99 -3.86 8.82 8.69
C TYR A 99 -2.40 8.73 9.14
N LYS A 100 -2.16 8.96 10.45
CA LYS A 100 -0.89 8.73 11.14
C LYS A 100 -0.89 7.36 11.78
N GLN A 101 0.20 6.61 11.64
CA GLN A 101 0.41 5.39 12.41
C GLN A 101 1.55 5.61 13.39
N ASP A 102 1.41 5.14 14.62
CA ASP A 102 2.47 5.28 15.62
C ASP A 102 3.55 4.20 15.43
N SER A 103 3.23 3.05 14.82
CA SER A 103 4.20 2.05 14.37
C SER A 103 3.70 1.37 13.09
N PRO A 104 4.54 0.68 12.30
CA PRO A 104 4.05 -0.11 11.17
C PRO A 104 3.01 -1.13 11.66
N GLY A 105 2.01 -1.54 10.89
CA GLY A 105 1.14 -2.69 11.21
C GLY A 105 1.89 -4.03 11.08
N VAL A 106 1.37 -5.14 11.62
CA VAL A 106 1.75 -6.50 11.18
C VAL A 106 0.51 -7.19 10.66
N ALA A 107 0.53 -7.63 9.40
CA ALA A 107 -0.59 -8.32 8.79
C ALA A 107 -0.15 -9.24 7.65
N CYS A 108 -1.08 -10.10 7.22
CA CYS A 108 -1.04 -10.77 5.95
C CYS A 108 -2.05 -10.13 4.99
N VAL A 109 -1.63 -9.89 3.75
CA VAL A 109 -2.48 -9.51 2.63
C VAL A 109 -2.64 -10.70 1.72
N TYR A 110 -3.89 -11.06 1.47
CA TYR A 110 -4.27 -12.08 0.52
C TYR A 110 -4.85 -11.40 -0.72
N GLU A 111 -4.40 -11.85 -1.88
CA GLU A 111 -4.81 -11.35 -3.18
C GLU A 111 -5.49 -12.50 -3.93
N TYR A 112 -6.75 -12.31 -4.32
CA TYR A 112 -7.56 -13.33 -4.97
C TYR A 112 -7.97 -12.91 -6.38
N ASP A 113 -8.08 -13.88 -7.29
CA ASP A 113 -8.80 -13.76 -8.55
C ASP A 113 -10.29 -13.50 -8.26
N ASP A 114 -10.80 -12.33 -8.64
CA ASP A 114 -12.23 -11.99 -8.48
C ASP A 114 -12.89 -11.66 -9.83
N PRO A 115 -13.26 -12.67 -10.63
CA PRO A 115 -13.75 -12.48 -11.99
C PRO A 115 -15.06 -11.68 -12.08
N GLU A 116 -15.76 -11.46 -10.97
CA GLU A 116 -16.99 -10.69 -10.90
C GLU A 116 -16.77 -9.22 -10.49
N GLY A 117 -15.53 -8.86 -10.11
CA GLY A 117 -15.16 -7.52 -9.66
C GLY A 117 -15.41 -6.44 -10.72
N ARG A 118 -16.13 -5.37 -10.35
CA ARG A 118 -16.41 -4.21 -11.21
C ARG A 118 -15.54 -3.00 -10.82
N GLY A 119 -14.76 -2.45 -11.75
CA GLY A 119 -13.97 -1.21 -11.53
C GLY A 119 -12.57 -1.24 -12.16
N THR A 120 -11.73 -0.23 -11.87
CA THR A 120 -10.35 -0.09 -12.38
C THR A 120 -9.35 -1.13 -11.84
N LEU A 121 -9.75 -1.91 -10.82
CA LEU A 121 -9.06 -3.10 -10.32
C LEU A 121 -9.87 -4.38 -10.60
N ALA A 122 -10.70 -4.38 -11.64
CA ALA A 122 -11.50 -5.54 -12.03
C ALA A 122 -10.63 -6.80 -12.06
N ASN A 123 -11.15 -7.90 -11.49
CA ASN A 123 -10.50 -9.20 -11.39
C ASN A 123 -9.57 -9.43 -10.18
N THR A 124 -9.54 -8.54 -9.18
CA THR A 124 -8.74 -8.77 -7.96
C THR A 124 -9.46 -8.35 -6.68
N ARG A 125 -9.64 -9.28 -5.74
CA ARG A 125 -10.10 -8.99 -4.37
C ARG A 125 -8.93 -9.06 -3.40
N TYR A 126 -8.85 -8.07 -2.51
CA TYR A 126 -7.83 -8.02 -1.46
C TYR A 126 -8.48 -8.23 -0.10
N GLU A 127 -7.83 -9.04 0.71
CA GLU A 127 -8.18 -9.25 2.10
C GLU A 127 -6.96 -8.97 2.97
N ARG A 128 -7.18 -8.37 4.14
CA ARG A 128 -6.11 -8.08 5.11
C ARG A 128 -6.48 -8.66 6.46
N ILE A 129 -5.56 -9.42 7.04
CA ILE A 129 -5.71 -10.03 8.36
C ILE A 129 -4.56 -9.56 9.25
N ASN A 130 -4.90 -8.89 10.35
CA ASN A 130 -3.91 -8.53 11.38
C ASN A 130 -3.27 -9.81 11.91
N LEU A 131 -1.94 -9.83 11.95
CA LEU A 131 -1.17 -10.96 12.48
C LEU A 131 -1.16 -11.00 14.01
N THR A 132 -1.78 -10.03 14.67
CA THR A 132 -1.85 -9.90 16.13
C THR A 132 -3.29 -9.60 16.54
N ASP A 133 -3.64 -9.97 17.76
CA ASP A 133 -4.89 -9.62 18.45
C ASP A 133 -4.79 -8.28 19.21
N ASP A 134 -3.60 -7.70 19.32
CA ASP A 134 -3.38 -6.45 20.03
C ASP A 134 -3.99 -5.26 19.28
N ALA A 135 -5.09 -4.74 19.83
CA ALA A 135 -5.81 -3.58 19.31
C ALA A 135 -4.99 -2.27 19.35
N SER A 136 -3.87 -2.23 20.08
CA SER A 136 -2.92 -1.11 20.06
C SER A 136 -2.04 -1.06 18.81
N LEU A 137 -2.10 -2.11 17.97
CA LEU A 137 -1.37 -2.23 16.71
C LEU A 137 -2.30 -2.20 15.49
N PRO A 138 -3.21 -1.22 15.36
CA PRO A 138 -4.16 -1.23 14.26
C PRO A 138 -3.43 -1.01 12.93
N LEU A 139 -3.87 -1.76 11.91
CA LEU A 139 -3.51 -1.47 10.51
C LEU A 139 -3.95 -0.07 10.11
N GLU A 140 -5.03 0.44 10.71
CA GLU A 140 -5.55 1.76 10.46
C GLU A 140 -4.97 2.76 11.47
N GLY A 141 -4.44 3.87 10.96
CA GLY A 141 -3.88 4.90 11.81
C GLY A 141 -4.94 5.70 12.58
N GLN A 142 -4.51 6.73 13.28
CA GLN A 142 -5.40 7.82 13.70
C GLN A 142 -5.57 8.80 12.54
N ARG A 143 -6.81 9.21 12.27
CA ARG A 143 -7.08 10.24 11.26
C ARG A 143 -6.35 11.51 11.66
N LEU A 144 -5.60 12.09 10.73
CA LEU A 144 -5.02 13.42 10.91
C LEU A 144 -6.18 14.41 11.01
N THR A 145 -6.44 14.89 12.22
CA THR A 145 -7.46 15.92 12.48
C THR A 145 -6.76 17.27 12.55
N GLY A 146 -6.75 17.99 11.43
CA GLY A 146 -6.14 19.33 11.32
C GLY A 146 -5.53 19.59 9.94
N ASN A 147 -5.79 20.77 9.37
CA ASN A 147 -5.35 21.20 8.04
C ASN A 147 -3.82 21.19 7.88
N PRO A 148 -3.31 21.01 6.64
CA PRO A 148 -1.88 21.02 6.32
C PRO A 148 -1.18 22.34 6.69
#